data_AF-A0A813DDJ0-F1
#
_entry.id   AF-A0A813DDJ0-F1
#
_cell.length_a   1.000
_cell.length_b   1.000
_cell.length_c   1.000
_cell.angle_alpha   90.00
_cell.angle_beta   90.00
_cell.angle_gamma   90.00
#
_symmetry.space_group_name_H-M   'P 1'
#
loop_
_entity.id
_entity.type
_entity.pdbx_description
1 polymer ?
#
loop_
_entity_poly.entity_id
_entity_poly.type
_entity_poly.pdbx_seq_one_letter_code
_entity_poly.pdbx_strand_id
1 'polypeptide(L)'
;MNSQAVAEAEVSAEPAEEVEEAAEDKDAEDGDNGSPNDGRMSPEDEGPGLEDEGGVDSALLEEGEATMRPGEGLSEGEPEDDEGEAQLEGGGADEEEEDDFEDELDPMIELQEKYDQLLELHERAMQNNVALQRRVIQRKAQDKSYDASEKQSEGKVTEHKYQNVLHNVHSERLKLRLQQVKAARMSEELKNQLEAKRQKAIECRDSFQEFKRQVARHAEYARTGKQIPEKIIQEVEEFELDKDAEVEEVRGSNISLKNRLAKLEQALRKKDELAENLHVIDFEQLKIENQTLNEKIEERNEELHKLRKKTIVTVQIITHMREKVQFVQQEYQVLKAELAQLDQDLGAQRDLVAKTKHERDEHRAEFAKLKQQTGIMNSEHLTKDFEARGEHIRELKDGITLQKKRHGQMTSFIKAHGGRV
;
A
#
# COMPACT_ATOMS: atom_id res chain seq x y z
N MET A 1 -64.95 22.68 54.58
CA MET A 1 -65.97 21.62 54.40
C MET A 1 -65.24 20.30 54.38
N ASN A 2 -65.62 19.35 55.25
CA ASN A 2 -65.28 17.92 55.33
C ASN A 2 -63.79 17.48 55.18
N SER A 3 -63.18 16.73 56.12
CA SER A 3 -63.51 15.34 56.59
C SER A 3 -63.30 14.32 55.46
N GLN A 4 -62.59 13.18 55.58
CA GLN A 4 -62.06 12.34 56.69
C GLN A 4 -60.74 11.65 56.21
N ALA A 5 -59.79 11.16 57.02
CA ALA A 5 -59.76 9.96 57.91
C ALA A 5 -60.06 8.62 57.16
N VAL A 6 -59.48 7.43 57.43
CA VAL A 6 -58.47 6.89 58.38
C VAL A 6 -58.10 5.42 57.95
N ALA A 7 -57.22 4.71 58.69
CA ALA A 7 -56.91 3.25 58.69
C ALA A 7 -55.71 2.79 57.80
N GLU A 8 -54.68 2.03 58.25
CA GLU A 8 -54.57 0.78 59.08
C GLU A 8 -54.86 -0.51 58.26
N ALA A 9 -54.16 -1.66 58.39
CA ALA A 9 -52.94 -2.08 59.12
C ALA A 9 -52.43 -3.47 58.61
N GLU A 10 -51.31 -3.98 59.18
CA GLU A 10 -50.88 -5.41 59.30
C GLU A 10 -50.65 -6.28 58.03
N VAL A 11 -49.50 -6.97 57.78
CA VAL A 11 -48.68 -8.01 58.50
C VAL A 11 -49.01 -9.46 58.06
N SER A 12 -47.98 -10.33 58.02
CA SER A 12 -47.96 -11.79 57.67
C SER A 12 -47.87 -12.13 56.16
N ALA A 13 -47.16 -13.16 55.68
CA ALA A 13 -46.20 -14.09 56.30
C ALA A 13 -45.15 -14.66 55.29
N GLU A 14 -44.13 -15.32 55.84
CA GLU A 14 -43.07 -16.19 55.26
C GLU A 14 -43.62 -17.47 54.54
N PRO A 15 -42.84 -18.47 54.02
CA PRO A 15 -41.42 -18.78 54.27
C PRO A 15 -40.51 -19.41 53.17
N ALA A 16 -39.22 -19.51 53.53
CA ALA A 16 -38.19 -20.57 53.34
C ALA A 16 -38.08 -21.47 52.07
N GLU A 17 -36.83 -21.65 51.61
CA GLU A 17 -36.02 -22.90 51.56
C GLU A 17 -34.56 -22.47 51.20
N GLU A 18 -33.48 -22.80 51.93
CA GLU A 18 -32.81 -24.09 52.18
C GLU A 18 -32.13 -24.70 50.92
N VAL A 19 -30.96 -25.37 50.93
CA VAL A 19 -29.76 -25.55 51.79
C VAL A 19 -28.93 -26.70 51.14
N GLU A 20 -27.61 -26.77 51.43
CA GLU A 20 -26.67 -27.92 51.24
C GLU A 20 -26.38 -28.47 49.81
N GLU A 21 -25.16 -28.96 49.47
CA GLU A 21 -23.81 -28.61 49.98
C GLU A 21 -22.65 -28.99 49.02
N ALA A 22 -21.44 -29.03 49.60
CA ALA A 22 -20.10 -29.34 49.11
C ALA A 22 -19.75 -30.85 48.94
N ALA A 23 -18.59 -31.10 48.33
CA ALA A 23 -17.69 -32.20 48.71
C ALA A 23 -16.24 -31.84 48.31
N GLU A 24 -15.31 -31.88 49.27
CA GLU A 24 -13.87 -31.93 49.02
C GLU A 24 -13.47 -33.37 48.65
N ASP A 25 -12.34 -33.56 47.95
CA ASP A 25 -11.35 -34.53 48.45
C ASP A 25 -9.92 -34.19 48.01
N LYS A 26 -8.93 -34.71 48.75
CA LYS A 26 -7.49 -34.48 48.55
C LYS A 26 -6.78 -35.79 48.24
N ASP A 27 -5.71 -35.72 47.45
CA ASP A 27 -4.61 -36.70 47.50
C ASP A 27 -3.27 -36.01 47.20
N ALA A 28 -2.17 -36.56 47.70
CA ALA A 28 -0.82 -35.96 47.72
C ALA A 28 0.30 -37.00 47.48
N GLU A 29 1.55 -36.52 47.41
CA GLU A 29 2.82 -37.30 47.25
C GLU A 29 2.99 -37.95 45.85
N ASP A 30 4.16 -38.04 45.19
CA ASP A 30 5.59 -37.72 45.41
C ASP A 30 6.17 -37.26 44.04
N GLY A 31 7.38 -36.73 43.84
CA GLY A 31 8.50 -36.39 44.71
C GLY A 31 9.77 -36.02 43.88
N ASP A 32 10.62 -35.14 44.43
CA ASP A 32 12.05 -34.86 44.16
C ASP A 32 12.69 -35.01 42.75
N ASN A 33 13.24 -33.90 42.22
CA ASN A 33 14.68 -33.85 41.88
C ASN A 33 15.25 -32.42 41.68
N GLY A 34 16.28 -32.07 42.44
CA GLY A 34 17.55 -31.63 41.81
C GLY A 34 17.85 -30.15 41.50
N SER A 35 17.87 -29.29 42.52
CA SER A 35 18.92 -28.25 42.82
C SER A 35 19.39 -27.16 41.79
N PRO A 36 20.02 -26.06 42.25
CA PRO A 36 20.09 -24.78 41.53
C PRO A 36 21.49 -24.39 41.02
N ASN A 37 21.58 -23.28 40.26
CA ASN A 37 22.78 -22.43 40.28
C ASN A 37 22.51 -20.94 39.94
N ASP A 38 23.47 -20.09 40.32
CA ASP A 38 23.63 -18.63 40.11
C ASP A 38 23.22 -18.09 38.72
N GLY A 39 22.95 -16.79 38.51
CA GLY A 39 23.15 -15.65 39.40
C GLY A 39 24.20 -14.64 38.86
N ARG A 40 23.79 -13.36 38.78
CA ARG A 40 24.61 -12.13 38.56
C ARG A 40 24.95 -11.67 37.12
N MET A 41 25.15 -10.34 37.05
CA MET A 41 25.73 -9.48 35.99
C MET A 41 24.88 -9.25 34.73
N SER A 42 24.76 -8.03 34.19
CA SER A 42 24.98 -6.64 34.69
C SER A 42 24.21 -5.67 33.76
N PRO A 43 23.80 -4.48 34.21
CA PRO A 43 23.24 -3.45 33.33
C PRO A 43 24.28 -2.39 32.94
N GLU A 44 24.76 -2.44 31.70
CA GLU A 44 25.59 -1.39 31.08
C GLU A 44 25.18 -1.26 29.61
N ASP A 45 24.66 -0.11 29.21
CA ASP A 45 25.45 0.85 28.42
C ASP A 45 24.82 2.25 28.53
N GLU A 46 25.65 3.28 28.52
CA GLU A 46 25.26 4.68 28.75
C GLU A 46 25.02 5.43 27.43
N GLY A 47 24.57 6.68 27.54
CA GLY A 47 24.39 7.58 26.38
C GLY A 47 25.72 8.05 25.77
N PRO A 48 25.63 8.93 24.78
CA PRO A 48 25.75 10.35 25.15
C PRO A 48 24.51 11.16 24.72
N GLY A 49 24.16 12.26 25.38
CA GLY A 49 25.02 13.15 26.15
C GLY A 49 25.32 14.39 25.31
N LEU A 50 24.33 15.28 25.21
CA LEU A 50 24.47 16.59 24.57
C LEU A 50 24.36 17.66 25.65
N GLU A 51 25.51 18.05 26.19
CA GLU A 51 25.63 19.20 27.08
C GLU A 51 25.92 20.47 26.28
N ASP A 52 25.44 21.57 26.86
CA ASP A 52 25.59 22.95 26.42
C ASP A 52 26.94 23.51 26.89
N GLU A 53 27.74 24.07 26.00
CA GLU A 53 28.67 25.14 26.36
C GLU A 53 28.70 26.22 25.26
N GLY A 54 28.52 27.47 25.68
CA GLY A 54 28.75 28.65 24.85
C GLY A 54 30.16 29.20 25.06
N GLY A 55 30.80 29.63 23.96
CA GLY A 55 32.15 30.20 24.00
C GLY A 55 32.53 30.91 22.71
N VAL A 56 32.36 32.23 22.71
CA VAL A 56 32.84 33.21 21.71
C VAL A 56 34.15 32.87 20.98
N ASP A 57 34.18 33.01 19.64
CA ASP A 57 34.72 34.24 19.03
C ASP A 57 34.34 34.42 17.53
N SER A 58 34.76 35.54 16.95
CA SER A 58 34.29 36.15 15.70
C SER A 58 34.90 35.58 14.40
N ALA A 59 34.10 35.49 13.32
CA ALA A 59 34.33 36.21 12.04
C ALA A 59 33.37 35.81 10.88
N LEU A 60 32.54 36.78 10.47
CA LEU A 60 32.28 37.22 9.08
C LEU A 60 31.92 36.25 7.91
N LEU A 61 30.76 36.55 7.29
CA LEU A 61 30.41 36.45 5.84
C LEU A 61 30.19 35.02 5.26
N GLU A 62 29.35 34.78 4.24
CA GLU A 62 28.48 35.67 3.43
C GLU A 62 27.24 34.91 2.90
N GLU A 63 26.33 35.61 2.21
CA GLU A 63 25.06 35.06 1.69
C GLU A 63 25.25 34.15 0.45
N GLY A 64 24.56 33.00 0.43
CA GLY A 64 24.55 32.09 -0.71
C GLY A 64 23.48 32.45 -1.75
N GLU A 65 23.82 33.33 -2.71
CA GLU A 65 22.97 33.62 -3.87
C GLU A 65 23.10 32.54 -4.97
N ALA A 66 22.07 32.42 -5.82
CA ALA A 66 21.88 31.28 -6.72
C ALA A 66 22.85 31.22 -7.91
N THR A 67 23.43 30.04 -8.13
CA THR A 67 24.29 29.74 -9.28
C THR A 67 23.53 29.73 -10.62
N MET A 68 23.87 30.67 -11.51
CA MET A 68 23.67 30.55 -12.96
C MET A 68 24.95 30.95 -13.68
N ARG A 69 25.50 30.07 -14.51
CA ARG A 69 26.72 30.32 -15.29
C ARG A 69 26.47 31.39 -16.38
N PRO A 70 27.33 32.42 -16.49
CA PRO A 70 27.48 33.20 -17.71
C PRO A 70 28.55 32.57 -18.63
N GLY A 71 28.59 33.01 -19.88
CA GLY A 71 29.70 32.78 -20.80
C GLY A 71 29.79 33.91 -21.81
N GLU A 72 31.00 34.47 -21.96
CA GLU A 72 31.45 35.39 -23.02
C GLU A 72 30.72 36.76 -23.04
N GLY A 73 31.35 37.94 -23.05
CA GLY A 73 32.72 38.42 -23.31
C GLY A 73 32.52 39.81 -23.93
N LEU A 74 33.17 40.91 -23.54
CA LEU A 74 34.60 41.20 -23.52
C LEU A 74 34.89 42.37 -22.57
N SER A 75 36.14 42.49 -22.12
CA SER A 75 36.64 43.61 -21.32
C SER A 75 37.34 44.64 -22.20
N GLU A 76 37.29 45.91 -21.79
CA GLU A 76 38.46 46.79 -21.89
C GLU A 76 38.38 47.85 -20.79
N GLY A 77 39.47 48.00 -20.08
CA GLY A 77 39.69 48.99 -19.03
C GLY A 77 41.15 48.98 -18.68
N GLU A 78 41.75 50.15 -18.60
CA GLU A 78 43.12 50.40 -18.11
C GLU A 78 43.15 51.78 -17.42
N PRO A 79 44.14 52.06 -16.55
CA PRO A 79 43.81 52.58 -15.23
C PRO A 79 44.45 53.93 -14.90
N GLU A 80 44.24 54.33 -13.65
CA GLU A 80 44.98 55.37 -12.91
C GLU A 80 46.48 55.04 -12.87
N ASP A 81 47.33 56.07 -12.79
CA ASP A 81 48.18 56.26 -11.60
C ASP A 81 48.84 57.66 -11.58
N ASP A 82 48.98 58.20 -10.38
CA ASP A 82 49.63 59.46 -10.01
C ASP A 82 50.93 59.15 -9.28
N GLU A 83 52.06 59.74 -9.69
CA GLU A 83 53.20 60.01 -8.80
C GLU A 83 54.22 60.94 -9.51
N GLY A 84 55.04 61.65 -8.72
CA GLY A 84 55.88 62.75 -9.21
C GLY A 84 57.39 62.60 -8.95
N GLU A 85 58.04 63.77 -9.02
CA GLU A 85 59.46 64.09 -8.76
C GLU A 85 60.50 64.08 -9.92
N ALA A 86 61.17 65.23 -9.98
CA ALA A 86 62.60 65.46 -10.28
C ALA A 86 63.15 65.59 -11.73
N GLN A 87 63.47 66.85 -12.08
CA GLN A 87 64.77 67.33 -12.61
C GLN A 87 65.28 66.77 -13.97
N LEU A 88 65.50 67.56 -15.04
CA LEU A 88 66.36 68.76 -15.15
C LEU A 88 66.30 69.37 -16.59
N GLU A 89 66.65 70.67 -16.67
CA GLU A 89 67.25 71.42 -17.80
C GLU A 89 66.96 71.05 -19.28
N GLY A 90 66.34 72.02 -19.99
CA GLY A 90 67.13 72.82 -20.94
C GLY A 90 66.72 72.84 -22.42
N GLY A 91 66.68 74.05 -23.00
CA GLY A 91 66.77 74.29 -24.45
C GLY A 91 65.46 74.19 -25.22
N GLY A 92 64.80 75.32 -25.48
CA GLY A 92 63.70 75.41 -26.44
C GLY A 92 64.17 75.83 -27.84
N ALA A 93 63.28 75.69 -28.83
CA ALA A 93 63.24 76.52 -30.03
C ALA A 93 61.87 76.38 -30.71
N ASP A 94 61.34 77.55 -31.10
CA ASP A 94 60.48 77.88 -32.24
C ASP A 94 59.12 77.21 -32.48
N GLU A 95 58.19 78.10 -32.86
CA GLU A 95 56.83 77.88 -33.33
C GLU A 95 56.86 77.50 -34.82
N GLU A 96 56.15 76.45 -35.24
CA GLU A 96 55.55 76.38 -36.59
C GLU A 96 54.15 75.76 -36.47
N GLU A 97 53.12 76.48 -36.94
CA GLU A 97 51.79 75.91 -37.21
C GLU A 97 51.82 75.26 -38.59
N GLU A 98 51.50 73.97 -38.69
CA GLU A 98 51.05 73.33 -39.93
C GLU A 98 49.63 72.78 -39.71
N ASP A 99 48.66 73.41 -40.38
CA ASP A 99 47.27 72.96 -40.51
C ASP A 99 47.16 71.72 -41.44
N ASP A 100 46.00 71.05 -41.33
CA ASP A 100 45.44 70.04 -42.26
C ASP A 100 46.18 68.68 -42.36
N PHE A 101 45.64 67.67 -41.67
CA PHE A 101 44.68 66.71 -42.26
C PHE A 101 44.44 65.54 -41.28
N GLU A 102 43.54 65.72 -40.31
CA GLU A 102 42.90 64.56 -39.68
C GLU A 102 41.92 63.94 -40.69
N ASP A 103 42.14 62.67 -41.03
CA ASP A 103 41.14 61.84 -41.72
C ASP A 103 39.97 61.56 -40.76
N GLU A 104 39.17 62.60 -40.47
CA GLU A 104 37.85 62.45 -39.86
C GLU A 104 37.00 61.67 -40.86
N LEU A 105 36.91 60.33 -40.66
CA LEU A 105 36.09 59.46 -41.50
C LEU A 105 34.69 60.05 -41.56
N ASP A 106 34.35 60.57 -42.74
CA ASP A 106 33.16 61.38 -42.97
C ASP A 106 31.95 60.74 -42.26
N PRO A 107 31.23 61.44 -41.36
CA PRO A 107 30.09 60.87 -40.64
C PRO A 107 29.03 60.23 -41.57
N MET A 108 29.05 60.61 -42.85
CA MET A 108 28.34 59.95 -43.94
C MET A 108 28.73 58.47 -44.14
N ILE A 109 30.03 58.13 -44.10
CA ILE A 109 30.57 56.78 -44.26
C ILE A 109 30.13 55.90 -43.08
N GLU A 110 30.32 56.35 -41.83
CA GLU A 110 29.82 55.61 -40.66
C GLU A 110 28.30 55.38 -40.73
N LEU A 111 27.54 56.40 -41.14
CA LEU A 111 26.09 56.30 -41.26
C LEU A 111 25.69 55.33 -42.37
N GLN A 112 26.47 55.28 -43.46
CA GLN A 112 26.28 54.35 -44.57
C GLN A 112 26.63 52.90 -44.17
N GLU A 113 27.73 52.69 -43.43
CA GLU A 113 28.05 51.37 -42.86
C GLU A 113 26.97 50.89 -41.88
N LYS A 114 26.49 51.77 -41.00
CA LYS A 114 25.36 51.47 -40.09
C LYS A 114 24.08 51.17 -40.86
N TYR A 115 23.82 51.84 -41.97
CA TYR A 115 22.69 51.59 -42.86
C TYR A 115 22.81 50.23 -43.58
N ASP A 116 23.99 49.89 -44.08
CA ASP A 116 24.26 48.61 -44.75
C ASP A 116 24.18 47.44 -43.75
N GLN A 117 24.71 47.60 -42.53
CA GLN A 117 24.52 46.64 -41.44
C GLN A 117 23.02 46.46 -41.08
N LEU A 118 22.25 47.55 -41.04
CA LEU A 118 20.80 47.50 -40.83
C LEU A 118 20.06 46.80 -42.00
N LEU A 119 20.49 47.00 -43.25
CA LEU A 119 19.97 46.28 -44.41
C LEU A 119 20.28 44.78 -44.34
N GLU A 120 21.51 44.38 -44.02
CA GLU A 120 21.84 42.96 -43.85
C GLU A 120 21.03 42.31 -42.72
N LEU A 121 20.86 43.00 -41.58
CA LEU A 121 20.06 42.51 -40.46
C LEU A 121 18.57 42.39 -40.85
N HIS A 122 18.04 43.36 -41.61
CA HIS A 122 16.69 43.31 -42.15
C HIS A 122 16.53 42.16 -43.16
N GLU A 123 17.51 41.92 -44.03
CA GLU A 123 17.45 40.82 -45.00
C GLU A 123 17.55 39.46 -44.30
N ARG A 124 18.48 39.28 -43.36
CA ARG A 124 18.57 38.09 -42.49
C ARG A 124 17.24 37.85 -41.76
N ALA A 125 16.61 38.89 -41.21
CA ALA A 125 15.30 38.81 -40.57
C ALA A 125 14.20 38.41 -41.56
N MET A 126 14.20 38.95 -42.78
CA MET A 126 13.24 38.58 -43.83
C MET A 126 13.41 37.12 -44.28
N GLN A 127 14.65 36.68 -44.53
CA GLN A 127 14.97 35.29 -44.89
C GLN A 127 14.53 34.31 -43.79
N ASN A 128 14.79 34.64 -42.52
CA ASN A 128 14.30 33.89 -41.36
C ASN A 128 12.76 33.85 -41.30
N ASN A 129 12.08 34.98 -41.57
CA ASN A 129 10.62 35.04 -41.60
C ASN A 129 10.05 34.13 -42.71
N VAL A 130 10.60 34.18 -43.92
CA VAL A 130 10.21 33.31 -45.04
C VAL A 130 10.46 31.82 -44.71
N ALA A 131 11.59 31.50 -44.07
CA ALA A 131 11.88 30.13 -43.62
C ALA A 131 10.87 29.63 -42.58
N LEU A 132 10.50 30.47 -41.61
CA LEU A 132 9.47 30.18 -40.61
C LEU A 132 8.08 30.02 -41.26
N GLN A 133 7.69 30.91 -42.19
CA GLN A 133 6.44 30.79 -42.94
C GLN A 133 6.36 29.47 -43.73
N ARG A 134 7.44 29.08 -44.42
CA ARG A 134 7.53 27.78 -45.12
C ARG A 134 7.36 26.62 -44.14
N ARG A 135 7.99 26.68 -42.96
CA ARG A 135 7.88 25.65 -41.90
C ARG A 135 6.47 25.58 -41.29
N VAL A 136 5.76 26.70 -41.18
CA VAL A 136 4.35 26.76 -40.77
C VAL A 136 3.42 26.18 -41.84
N ILE A 137 3.66 26.47 -43.12
CA ILE A 137 2.91 25.86 -44.24
C ILE A 137 3.12 24.35 -44.27
N GLN A 138 4.36 23.89 -44.09
CA GLN A 138 4.70 22.47 -44.06
C GLN A 138 4.03 21.74 -42.88
N ARG A 139 4.02 22.33 -41.67
CA ARG A 139 3.23 21.80 -40.55
C ARG A 139 1.74 21.77 -40.86
N LYS A 140 1.14 22.86 -41.33
CA LYS A 140 -0.30 22.91 -41.67
C LYS A 140 -0.69 21.92 -42.78
N ALA A 141 0.23 21.58 -43.69
CA ALA A 141 0.03 20.54 -44.70
C ALA A 141 0.11 19.11 -44.11
N GLN A 142 1.02 18.87 -43.15
CA GLN A 142 1.08 17.62 -42.38
C GLN A 142 -0.16 17.46 -41.50
N ASP A 143 -0.58 18.51 -40.80
CA ASP A 143 -1.79 18.54 -39.97
C ASP A 143 -3.01 18.16 -40.83
N LYS A 144 -3.19 18.74 -42.03
CA LYS A 144 -4.28 18.38 -42.95
C LYS A 144 -4.28 16.93 -43.43
N SER A 145 -3.16 16.21 -43.34
CA SER A 145 -3.08 14.77 -43.63
C SER A 145 -3.38 13.89 -42.41
N TYR A 146 -3.51 14.49 -41.22
CA TYR A 146 -3.70 13.82 -39.93
C TYR A 146 -5.07 14.14 -39.30
N ASP A 147 -5.66 15.30 -39.63
CA ASP A 147 -6.93 15.87 -39.12
C ASP A 147 -8.21 15.09 -39.54
N ALA A 148 -8.05 13.83 -39.98
CA ALA A 148 -9.15 12.90 -40.26
C ALA A 148 -9.31 11.80 -39.20
N SER A 149 -8.32 11.56 -38.31
CA SER A 149 -8.35 10.46 -37.34
C SER A 149 -8.39 10.86 -35.87
N GLU A 150 -8.14 12.12 -35.49
CA GLU A 150 -8.17 12.54 -34.08
C GLU A 150 -9.29 13.55 -33.78
N LYS A 151 -10.42 13.03 -33.31
CA LYS A 151 -11.38 13.83 -32.54
C LYS A 151 -10.78 14.15 -31.16
N GLN A 152 -11.16 15.32 -30.63
CA GLN A 152 -10.98 15.75 -29.24
C GLN A 152 -9.55 16.11 -28.79
N SER A 153 -9.00 17.17 -29.37
CA SER A 153 -8.01 17.99 -28.65
C SER A 153 -8.71 18.92 -27.65
N GLU A 154 -9.05 18.39 -26.47
CA GLU A 154 -9.25 19.26 -25.30
C GLU A 154 -7.95 20.04 -25.06
N GLY A 155 -8.05 21.36 -24.84
CA GLY A 155 -6.88 22.16 -24.47
C GLY A 155 -6.03 22.78 -25.60
N LYS A 156 -6.46 22.80 -26.86
CA LYS A 156 -5.85 23.75 -27.83
C LYS A 156 -6.15 25.19 -27.39
N VAL A 157 -5.19 25.82 -26.71
CA VAL A 157 -5.20 27.26 -26.43
C VAL A 157 -5.31 27.97 -27.76
N THR A 158 -6.46 28.59 -28.03
CA THR A 158 -6.64 29.34 -29.28
C THR A 158 -5.60 30.44 -29.35
N GLU A 159 -5.12 30.76 -30.56
CA GLU A 159 -4.11 31.81 -30.75
C GLU A 159 -4.53 33.13 -30.06
N HIS A 160 -5.81 33.47 -30.12
CA HIS A 160 -6.42 34.57 -29.38
C HIS A 160 -6.33 34.45 -27.85
N LYS A 161 -6.50 33.26 -27.26
CA LYS A 161 -6.29 33.05 -25.81
C LYS A 161 -4.81 33.22 -25.45
N TYR A 162 -3.89 32.71 -26.27
CA TYR A 162 -2.45 32.86 -26.04
C TYR A 162 -2.03 34.34 -26.14
N GLN A 163 -2.47 35.05 -27.18
CA GLN A 163 -2.23 36.48 -27.35
C GLN A 163 -2.82 37.31 -26.20
N ASN A 164 -4.04 36.98 -25.72
CA ASN A 164 -4.62 37.64 -24.56
C ASN A 164 -3.83 37.37 -23.27
N VAL A 165 -3.31 36.15 -23.06
CA VAL A 165 -2.44 35.84 -21.91
C VAL A 165 -1.12 36.61 -22.02
N LEU A 166 -0.49 36.67 -23.19
CA LEU A 166 0.72 37.49 -23.41
C LEU A 166 0.46 38.98 -23.18
N HIS A 167 -0.67 39.51 -23.68
CA HIS A 167 -1.05 40.90 -23.48
C HIS A 167 -1.31 41.22 -22.01
N ASN A 168 -1.98 40.32 -21.28
CA ASN A 168 -2.19 40.45 -19.84
C ASN A 168 -0.85 40.41 -19.08
N VAL A 169 0.04 39.46 -19.38
CA VAL A 169 1.38 39.38 -18.77
C VAL A 169 2.20 40.63 -19.08
N HIS A 170 2.11 41.17 -20.30
CA HIS A 170 2.79 42.42 -20.67
C HIS A 170 2.21 43.63 -19.92
N SER A 171 0.87 43.73 -19.81
CA SER A 171 0.16 44.74 -19.03
C SER A 171 0.55 44.71 -17.55
N GLU A 172 0.56 43.53 -16.91
CA GLU A 172 0.99 43.39 -15.52
C GLU A 172 2.48 43.70 -15.33
N ARG A 173 3.35 43.30 -16.26
CA ARG A 173 4.77 43.70 -16.24
C ARG A 173 4.94 45.21 -16.38
N LEU A 174 4.15 45.88 -17.22
CA LEU A 174 4.20 47.33 -17.38
C LEU A 174 3.67 48.06 -16.14
N LYS A 175 2.59 47.56 -15.53
CA LYS A 175 2.08 48.05 -14.23
C LYS A 175 3.13 47.89 -13.12
N LEU A 176 3.76 46.71 -13.03
CA LEU A 176 4.82 46.44 -12.05
C LEU A 176 6.01 47.39 -12.25
N ARG A 177 6.50 47.57 -13.48
CA ARG A 177 7.58 48.52 -13.79
C ARG A 177 7.20 49.96 -13.42
N LEU A 178 5.97 50.36 -13.71
CA LEU A 178 5.45 51.70 -13.36
C LEU A 178 5.29 51.88 -11.84
N GLN A 179 4.92 50.83 -11.10
CA GLN A 179 4.91 50.82 -9.63
C GLN A 179 6.33 50.90 -9.06
N GLN A 180 7.29 50.15 -9.61
CA GLN A 180 8.71 50.19 -9.21
C GLN A 180 9.31 51.58 -9.43
N VAL A 181 9.10 52.21 -10.60
CA VAL A 181 9.56 53.57 -10.88
C VAL A 181 8.92 54.59 -9.94
N LYS A 182 7.62 54.47 -9.63
CA LYS A 182 6.96 55.32 -8.64
C LYS A 182 7.54 55.13 -7.23
N ALA A 183 7.76 53.87 -6.81
CA ALA A 183 8.33 53.56 -5.50
C ALA A 183 9.77 54.07 -5.37
N ALA A 184 10.60 53.91 -6.40
CA ALA A 184 11.95 54.46 -6.46
C ALA A 184 11.95 55.98 -6.34
N ARG A 185 11.12 56.69 -7.14
CA ARG A 185 10.98 58.14 -7.07
C ARG A 185 10.49 58.64 -5.71
N MET A 186 9.51 57.97 -5.11
CA MET A 186 9.06 58.31 -3.75
C MET A 186 10.14 58.04 -2.69
N SER A 187 10.95 56.98 -2.85
CA SER A 187 12.08 56.70 -1.96
C SER A 187 13.15 57.79 -2.07
N GLU A 188 13.50 58.20 -3.27
CA GLU A 188 14.46 59.28 -3.55
C GLU A 188 13.97 60.63 -2.98
N GLU A 189 12.69 60.99 -3.21
CA GLU A 189 12.11 62.21 -2.65
C GLU A 189 12.13 62.19 -1.11
N LEU A 190 11.82 61.05 -0.48
CA LEU A 190 11.89 60.90 0.97
C LEU A 190 13.33 60.95 1.51
N LYS A 191 14.33 60.43 0.78
CA LYS A 191 15.76 60.58 1.12
C LYS A 191 16.17 62.05 1.09
N ASN A 192 15.88 62.75 0.00
CA ASN A 192 16.22 64.16 -0.17
C ASN A 192 15.57 65.04 0.92
N GLN A 193 14.30 64.76 1.28
CA GLN A 193 13.62 65.43 2.40
C GLN A 193 14.24 65.12 3.77
N LEU A 194 14.76 63.90 3.95
CA LEU A 194 15.40 63.45 5.19
C LEU A 194 16.80 64.07 5.34
N GLU A 195 17.58 64.14 4.26
CA GLU A 195 18.88 64.81 4.21
C GLU A 195 18.75 66.32 4.47
N ALA A 196 17.81 66.99 3.81
CA ALA A 196 17.56 68.42 4.05
C ALA A 196 17.10 68.72 5.48
N LYS A 197 16.44 67.76 6.16
CA LYS A 197 16.10 67.86 7.59
C LYS A 197 17.31 67.58 8.50
N ARG A 198 18.15 66.60 8.17
CA ARG A 198 19.41 66.32 8.89
C ARG A 198 20.33 67.53 8.85
N GLN A 199 20.54 68.12 7.67
CA GLN A 199 21.40 69.29 7.50
C GLN A 199 20.95 70.46 8.38
N LYS A 200 19.65 70.79 8.37
CA LYS A 200 19.07 71.82 9.26
C LYS A 200 19.19 71.48 10.75
N ALA A 201 19.16 70.20 11.12
CA ALA A 201 19.36 69.78 12.50
C ALA A 201 20.81 69.96 12.95
N ILE A 202 21.78 69.68 12.07
CA ILE A 202 23.21 69.92 12.30
C ILE A 202 23.46 71.43 12.45
N GLU A 203 22.99 72.26 11.51
CA GLU A 203 23.09 73.72 11.58
C GLU A 203 22.49 74.30 12.88
N CYS A 204 21.35 73.78 13.32
CA CYS A 204 20.70 74.16 14.58
C CYS A 204 21.52 73.72 15.81
N ARG A 205 22.06 72.51 15.81
CA ARG A 205 22.94 72.00 16.88
C ARG A 205 24.21 72.85 17.00
N ASP A 206 24.89 73.10 15.89
CA ASP A 206 26.19 73.77 15.87
C ASP A 206 26.05 75.25 16.25
N SER A 207 25.00 75.93 15.75
CA SER A 207 24.68 77.29 16.19
C SER A 207 24.24 77.37 17.66
N PHE A 208 23.58 76.34 18.20
CA PHE A 208 23.27 76.27 19.63
C PHE A 208 24.52 76.00 20.49
N GLN A 209 25.45 75.15 20.03
CA GLN A 209 26.74 74.94 20.70
C GLN A 209 27.56 76.23 20.75
N GLU A 210 27.67 76.96 19.64
CA GLU A 210 28.37 78.26 19.63
C GLU A 210 27.66 79.31 20.50
N PHE A 211 26.32 79.32 20.56
CA PHE A 211 25.59 80.15 21.52
C PHE A 211 25.90 79.77 22.98
N LYS A 212 25.91 78.48 23.33
CA LYS A 212 26.32 78.01 24.68
C LYS A 212 27.73 78.49 25.02
N ARG A 213 28.69 78.34 24.10
CA ARG A 213 30.08 78.80 24.25
C ARG A 213 30.17 80.31 24.49
N GLN A 214 29.44 81.11 23.72
CA GLN A 214 29.40 82.56 23.87
C GLN A 214 28.81 82.98 25.24
N VAL A 215 27.73 82.33 25.69
CA VAL A 215 27.16 82.58 27.02
C VAL A 215 28.14 82.16 28.12
N ALA A 216 28.79 81.01 28.00
CA ALA A 216 29.76 80.50 28.97
C ALA A 216 30.99 81.42 29.12
N ARG A 217 31.51 81.98 28.03
CA ARG A 217 32.62 82.97 28.05
C ARG A 217 32.29 84.23 28.84
N HIS A 218 31.02 84.64 28.85
CA HIS A 218 30.56 85.82 29.60
C HIS A 218 30.04 85.47 31.01
N ALA A 219 30.06 84.20 31.42
CA ALA A 219 29.61 83.77 32.73
C ALA A 219 30.69 84.01 33.81
N GLU A 220 30.24 84.36 35.01
CA GLU A 220 31.09 84.64 36.17
C GLU A 220 30.80 83.69 37.33
N TYR A 221 31.85 83.37 38.10
CA TYR A 221 31.71 82.62 39.34
C TYR A 221 30.93 83.40 40.40
N ALA A 222 29.76 82.90 40.79
CA ALA A 222 28.83 83.53 41.74
C ALA A 222 29.45 83.92 43.11
N ARG A 223 30.60 83.36 43.50
CA ARG A 223 31.29 83.66 44.77
C ARG A 223 32.48 84.61 44.64
N THR A 224 33.00 84.83 43.43
CA THR A 224 34.26 85.58 43.20
C THR A 224 34.17 86.63 42.10
N GLY A 225 33.09 86.69 41.31
CA GLY A 225 32.90 87.68 40.23
C GLY A 225 33.97 87.62 39.14
N LYS A 226 34.64 86.46 39.00
CA LYS A 226 35.65 86.22 37.96
C LYS A 226 35.01 85.43 36.84
N GLN A 227 35.36 85.74 35.60
CA GLN A 227 34.93 84.96 34.43
C GLN A 227 35.45 83.52 34.50
N ILE A 228 34.72 82.59 33.89
CA ILE A 228 35.11 81.19 33.79
C ILE A 228 36.28 81.06 32.78
N PRO A 229 37.42 80.43 33.14
CA PRO A 229 38.52 80.19 32.21
C PRO A 229 38.10 79.33 31.02
N GLU A 230 38.54 79.69 29.81
CA GLU A 230 38.20 78.97 28.57
C GLU A 230 38.53 77.47 28.62
N LYS A 231 39.59 77.06 29.33
CA LYS A 231 39.94 75.65 29.52
C LYS A 231 38.82 74.84 30.19
N ILE A 232 38.16 75.41 31.20
CA ILE A 232 37.07 74.74 31.92
C ILE A 232 35.82 74.69 31.04
N ILE A 233 35.61 75.68 30.16
CA ILE A 233 34.54 75.65 29.16
C ILE A 233 34.80 74.54 28.14
N GLN A 234 36.04 74.39 27.66
CA GLN A 234 36.46 73.31 26.75
C GLN A 234 36.30 71.92 27.39
N GLU A 235 36.78 71.72 28.62
CA GLU A 235 36.60 70.47 29.37
C GLU A 235 35.12 70.08 29.54
N VAL A 236 34.23 71.06 29.71
CA VAL A 236 32.77 70.82 29.79
C VAL A 236 32.14 70.57 28.42
N GLU A 237 32.57 71.28 27.36
CA GLU A 237 32.11 71.03 25.99
C GLU A 237 32.52 69.62 25.51
N GLU A 238 33.74 69.19 25.79
CA GLU A 238 34.23 67.82 25.50
C GLU A 238 33.41 66.77 26.28
N PHE A 239 33.18 66.98 27.58
CA PHE A 239 32.35 66.08 28.39
C PHE A 239 30.88 66.01 27.92
N GLU A 240 30.29 67.13 27.48
CA GLU A 240 28.95 67.14 26.89
C GLU A 240 28.90 66.37 25.56
N LEU A 241 29.92 66.51 24.70
CA LEU A 241 30.03 65.77 23.44
C LEU A 241 30.17 64.26 23.67
N ASP A 242 31.01 63.83 24.62
CA ASP A 242 31.15 62.41 25.01
C ASP A 242 29.81 61.84 25.51
N LYS A 243 29.05 62.63 26.29
CA LYS A 243 27.73 62.21 26.80
C LYS A 243 26.65 62.19 25.73
N ASP A 244 26.66 63.13 24.79
CA ASP A 244 25.77 63.10 23.64
C ASP A 244 26.04 61.87 22.76
N ALA A 245 27.32 61.49 22.55
CA ALA A 245 27.71 60.28 21.82
C ALA A 245 27.23 59.00 22.51
N GLU A 246 27.40 58.86 23.83
CA GLU A 246 26.86 57.73 24.62
C GLU A 246 25.33 57.64 24.50
N VAL A 247 24.63 58.77 24.51
CA VAL A 247 23.18 58.84 24.34
C VAL A 247 22.76 58.44 22.91
N GLU A 248 23.52 58.81 21.89
CA GLU A 248 23.27 58.37 20.50
C GLU A 248 23.48 56.86 20.32
N GLU A 249 24.53 56.28 20.90
CA GLU A 249 24.80 54.83 20.89
C GLU A 249 23.67 54.03 21.57
N VAL A 250 23.26 54.45 22.78
CA VAL A 250 22.16 53.81 23.52
C VAL A 250 20.83 53.95 22.77
N ARG A 251 20.58 55.09 22.10
CA ARG A 251 19.39 55.27 21.24
C ARG A 251 19.43 54.37 20.02
N GLY A 252 20.58 54.26 19.33
CA GLY A 252 20.77 53.35 18.21
C GLY A 252 20.51 51.90 18.59
N SER A 253 21.07 51.46 19.71
CA SER A 253 20.84 50.15 20.31
C SER A 253 19.36 49.92 20.65
N ASN A 254 18.68 50.90 21.25
CA ASN A 254 17.25 50.81 21.57
C ASN A 254 16.36 50.69 20.33
N ILE A 255 16.67 51.42 19.26
CA ILE A 255 15.96 51.34 17.97
C ILE A 255 16.21 49.96 17.32
N SER A 256 17.45 49.47 17.33
CA SER A 256 17.81 48.14 16.81
C SER A 256 17.05 47.03 17.55
N LEU A 257 17.03 47.07 18.88
CA LEU A 257 16.30 46.11 19.72
C LEU A 257 14.78 46.18 19.49
N LYS A 258 14.18 47.37 19.37
CA LYS A 258 12.76 47.53 19.02
C LYS A 258 12.44 46.95 17.65
N ASN A 259 13.28 47.18 16.64
CA ASN A 259 13.12 46.62 15.31
C ASN A 259 13.27 45.09 15.31
N ARG A 260 14.19 44.54 16.10
CA ARG A 260 14.35 43.09 16.29
C ARG A 260 13.13 42.49 16.99
N LEU A 261 12.61 43.13 18.04
CA LEU A 261 11.39 42.74 18.74
C LEU A 261 10.20 42.72 17.77
N ALA A 262 9.96 43.79 17.02
CA ALA A 262 8.86 43.85 16.05
C ALA A 262 8.97 42.77 14.95
N LYS A 263 10.20 42.48 14.47
CA LYS A 263 10.44 41.36 13.53
C LYS A 263 10.11 39.99 14.17
N LEU A 264 10.49 39.78 15.43
CA LEU A 264 10.21 38.55 16.17
C LEU A 264 8.71 38.38 16.46
N GLU A 265 8.02 39.44 16.87
CA GLU A 265 6.56 39.45 17.04
C GLU A 265 5.83 39.15 15.73
N GLN A 266 6.27 39.74 14.61
CA GLN A 266 5.67 39.45 13.30
C GLN A 266 5.97 38.02 12.83
N ALA A 267 7.14 37.47 13.16
CA ALA A 267 7.47 36.07 12.89
C ALA A 267 6.66 35.11 13.78
N LEU A 268 6.39 35.49 15.04
CA LEU A 268 5.51 34.75 15.95
C LEU A 268 4.09 34.71 15.39
N ARG A 269 3.49 35.88 15.09
CA ARG A 269 2.14 35.96 14.51
C ARG A 269 1.99 35.14 13.24
N LYS A 270 2.99 35.14 12.34
CA LYS A 270 2.97 34.28 11.15
C LYS A 270 2.99 32.78 11.47
N LYS A 271 3.63 32.35 12.57
CA LYS A 271 3.58 30.97 13.04
C LYS A 271 2.24 30.65 13.70
N ASP A 272 1.69 31.59 14.47
CA ASP A 272 0.37 31.46 15.10
C ASP A 272 -0.73 31.39 14.02
N GLU A 273 -0.70 32.27 13.02
CA GLU A 273 -1.54 32.23 11.82
C GLU A 273 -1.37 30.90 11.05
N LEU A 274 -0.15 30.35 10.96
CA LEU A 274 0.06 29.04 10.33
C LEU A 274 -0.50 27.88 11.17
N ALA A 275 -0.52 28.03 12.51
CA ALA A 275 -1.13 27.07 13.43
C ALA A 275 -2.67 27.20 13.51
N GLU A 276 -3.22 28.39 13.24
CA GLU A 276 -4.66 28.62 13.09
C GLU A 276 -5.17 28.14 11.72
N ASN A 277 -4.33 28.26 10.68
CA ASN A 277 -4.54 27.65 9.36
C ASN A 277 -4.19 26.15 9.33
N LEU A 278 -3.55 25.59 10.37
CA LEU A 278 -3.44 24.15 10.52
C LEU A 278 -4.82 23.63 10.90
N HIS A 279 -5.52 23.05 9.93
CA HIS A 279 -6.89 22.59 10.08
C HIS A 279 -6.99 21.49 11.16
N VAL A 280 -7.21 21.88 12.41
CA VAL A 280 -7.51 20.98 13.54
C VAL A 280 -8.70 20.10 13.18
N ILE A 281 -9.67 20.65 12.44
CA ILE A 281 -10.82 19.95 11.87
C ILE A 281 -10.39 18.81 10.93
N ASP A 282 -9.40 19.02 10.06
CA ASP A 282 -8.91 17.96 9.15
C ASP A 282 -8.15 16.88 9.92
N PHE A 283 -7.43 17.24 10.98
CA PHE A 283 -6.77 16.28 11.86
C PHE A 283 -7.77 15.46 12.68
N GLU A 284 -8.83 16.08 13.19
CA GLU A 284 -9.94 15.40 13.85
C GLU A 284 -10.72 14.52 12.87
N GLN A 285 -10.95 14.97 11.64
CA GLN A 285 -11.57 14.19 10.57
C GLN A 285 -10.72 12.95 10.21
N LEU A 286 -9.41 13.12 10.02
CA LEU A 286 -8.46 12.01 9.81
C LEU A 286 -8.46 11.01 10.97
N LYS A 287 -8.60 11.49 12.21
CA LYS A 287 -8.70 10.66 13.41
C LYS A 287 -10.00 9.85 13.44
N ILE A 288 -11.15 10.48 13.11
CA ILE A 288 -12.44 9.80 12.98
C ILE A 288 -12.39 8.77 11.86
N GLU A 289 -11.86 9.12 10.69
CA GLU A 289 -11.72 8.19 9.55
C GLU A 289 -10.83 7.00 9.92
N ASN A 290 -9.68 7.22 10.54
CA ASN A 290 -8.80 6.14 10.99
C ASN A 290 -9.51 5.20 11.98
N GLN A 291 -10.25 5.76 12.96
CA GLN A 291 -11.02 4.97 13.91
C GLN A 291 -12.10 4.13 13.21
N THR A 292 -12.92 4.71 12.33
CA THR A 292 -13.97 3.96 11.60
C THR A 292 -13.42 2.90 10.64
N LEU A 293 -12.19 3.09 10.13
CA LEU A 293 -11.48 2.07 9.35
C LEU A 293 -10.99 0.91 10.23
N ASN A 294 -10.46 1.20 11.43
CA ASN A 294 -10.06 0.17 12.39
C ASN A 294 -11.26 -0.65 12.87
N GLU A 295 -12.37 0.00 13.22
CA GLU A 295 -13.64 -0.68 13.58
C GLU A 295 -14.11 -1.62 12.45
N LYS A 296 -14.04 -1.19 11.18
CA LYS A 296 -14.32 -2.05 10.02
C LYS A 296 -13.34 -3.22 9.88
N ILE A 297 -12.07 -3.03 10.16
CA ILE A 297 -11.05 -4.10 10.13
C ILE A 297 -11.37 -5.14 11.21
N GLU A 298 -11.75 -4.71 12.41
CA GLU A 298 -12.17 -5.59 13.51
C GLU A 298 -13.43 -6.38 13.15
N GLU A 299 -14.49 -5.74 12.62
CA GLU A 299 -15.68 -6.44 12.13
C GLU A 299 -15.34 -7.53 11.09
N ARG A 300 -14.53 -7.19 10.07
CA ARG A 300 -14.14 -8.16 9.03
C ARG A 300 -13.26 -9.28 9.60
N ASN A 301 -12.40 -9.00 10.57
CA ASN A 301 -11.61 -10.01 11.26
C ASN A 301 -12.51 -10.97 12.07
N GLU A 302 -13.54 -10.47 12.75
CA GLU A 302 -14.52 -11.33 13.41
C GLU A 302 -15.28 -12.21 12.41
N GLU A 303 -15.75 -11.65 11.29
CA GLU A 303 -16.41 -12.40 10.21
C GLU A 303 -15.49 -13.49 9.66
N LEU A 304 -14.21 -13.17 9.44
CA LEU A 304 -13.19 -14.12 9.00
C LEU A 304 -12.99 -15.24 10.04
N HIS A 305 -12.95 -14.92 11.34
CA HIS A 305 -12.92 -15.92 12.41
C HIS A 305 -14.20 -16.78 12.45
N LYS A 306 -15.39 -16.20 12.26
CA LYS A 306 -16.67 -16.92 12.15
C LYS A 306 -16.67 -17.87 10.94
N LEU A 307 -16.12 -17.45 9.80
CA LEU A 307 -15.95 -18.29 8.61
C LEU A 307 -14.93 -19.41 8.82
N ARG A 308 -13.76 -19.14 9.42
CA ARG A 308 -12.77 -20.18 9.77
C ARG A 308 -13.38 -21.26 10.66
N LYS A 309 -14.15 -20.88 11.70
CA LYS A 309 -14.87 -21.83 12.56
C LYS A 309 -15.86 -22.69 11.76
N LYS A 310 -16.66 -22.08 10.87
CA LYS A 310 -17.55 -22.82 9.96
C LYS A 310 -16.78 -23.81 9.08
N THR A 311 -15.68 -23.39 8.47
CA THR A 311 -14.83 -24.27 7.64
C THR A 311 -14.33 -25.49 8.41
N ILE A 312 -13.84 -25.32 9.65
CA ILE A 312 -13.37 -26.44 10.49
C ILE A 312 -14.52 -27.43 10.74
N VAL A 313 -15.70 -26.95 11.13
CA VAL A 313 -16.89 -27.79 11.35
C VAL A 313 -17.33 -28.51 10.06
N THR A 314 -17.31 -27.82 8.92
CA THR A 314 -17.62 -28.44 7.62
C THR A 314 -16.61 -29.53 7.26
N VAL A 315 -15.32 -29.33 7.51
CA VAL A 315 -14.29 -30.37 7.30
C VAL A 315 -14.53 -31.57 8.20
N GLN A 316 -14.85 -31.38 9.48
CA GLN A 316 -15.21 -32.48 10.40
C GLN A 316 -16.43 -33.27 9.89
N ILE A 317 -17.49 -32.58 9.44
CA ILE A 317 -18.68 -33.22 8.85
C ILE A 317 -18.30 -34.03 7.60
N ILE A 318 -17.49 -33.48 6.70
CA ILE A 318 -17.02 -34.17 5.49
C ILE A 318 -16.21 -35.43 5.86
N THR A 319 -15.34 -35.36 6.88
CA THR A 319 -14.59 -36.52 7.37
C THR A 319 -15.52 -37.61 7.89
N HIS A 320 -16.44 -37.28 8.81
CA HIS A 320 -17.42 -38.26 9.33
C HIS A 320 -18.32 -38.85 8.22
N MET A 321 -18.70 -38.06 7.22
CA MET A 321 -19.47 -38.55 6.07
C MET A 321 -18.63 -39.50 5.21
N ARG A 322 -17.34 -39.19 4.98
CA ARG A 322 -16.41 -40.05 4.23
C ARG A 322 -16.20 -41.40 4.92
N GLU A 323 -16.02 -41.39 6.24
CA GLU A 323 -15.90 -42.61 7.07
C GLU A 323 -17.17 -43.47 6.98
N LYS A 324 -18.35 -42.88 7.12
CA LYS A 324 -19.64 -43.58 6.97
C LYS A 324 -19.82 -44.17 5.57
N VAL A 325 -19.47 -43.43 4.52
CA VAL A 325 -19.52 -43.94 3.14
C VAL A 325 -18.54 -45.10 2.95
N GLN A 326 -17.33 -45.00 3.49
CA GLN A 326 -16.33 -46.08 3.42
C GLN A 326 -16.81 -47.35 4.15
N PHE A 327 -17.44 -47.21 5.32
CA PHE A 327 -18.02 -48.32 6.07
C PHE A 327 -19.13 -49.02 5.27
N VAL A 328 -20.15 -48.27 4.79
CA VAL A 328 -21.24 -48.83 3.98
C VAL A 328 -20.72 -49.42 2.66
N GLN A 329 -19.67 -48.84 2.08
CA GLN A 329 -19.03 -49.40 0.89
C GLN A 329 -18.34 -50.74 1.16
N GLN A 330 -17.75 -50.94 2.34
CA GLN A 330 -17.19 -52.22 2.77
C GLN A 330 -18.28 -53.28 2.96
N GLU A 331 -19.36 -52.95 3.68
CA GLU A 331 -20.54 -53.84 3.82
C GLU A 331 -21.11 -54.24 2.46
N TYR A 332 -21.23 -53.28 1.54
CA TYR A 332 -21.67 -53.54 0.17
C TYR A 332 -20.74 -54.51 -0.59
N GLN A 333 -19.41 -54.43 -0.42
CA GLN A 333 -18.51 -55.40 -1.06
C GLN A 333 -18.68 -56.81 -0.47
N VAL A 334 -18.87 -56.93 0.84
CA VAL A 334 -19.12 -58.22 1.50
C VAL A 334 -20.42 -58.83 0.99
N LEU A 335 -21.53 -58.08 1.04
CA LEU A 335 -22.84 -58.56 0.58
C LEU A 335 -22.85 -58.89 -0.93
N LYS A 336 -22.07 -58.15 -1.73
CA LYS A 336 -21.88 -58.45 -3.15
C LYS A 336 -21.08 -59.74 -3.39
N ALA A 337 -20.09 -60.04 -2.54
CA ALA A 337 -19.36 -61.30 -2.59
C ALA A 337 -20.23 -62.49 -2.17
N GLU A 338 -21.03 -62.33 -1.11
CA GLU A 338 -22.02 -63.33 -0.68
C GLU A 338 -23.05 -63.62 -1.76
N LEU A 339 -23.58 -62.59 -2.42
CA LEU A 339 -24.53 -62.74 -3.54
C LEU A 339 -23.88 -63.47 -4.73
N ALA A 340 -22.63 -63.14 -5.07
CA ALA A 340 -21.90 -63.81 -6.14
C ALA A 340 -21.61 -65.30 -5.81
N GLN A 341 -21.36 -65.62 -4.54
CA GLN A 341 -21.23 -67.01 -4.09
C GLN A 341 -22.57 -67.74 -4.17
N LEU A 342 -23.67 -67.12 -3.73
CA LEU A 342 -25.00 -67.71 -3.79
C LEU A 342 -25.45 -67.96 -5.23
N ASP A 343 -25.13 -67.07 -6.17
CA ASP A 343 -25.38 -67.28 -7.61
C ASP A 343 -24.55 -68.46 -8.18
N GLN A 344 -23.30 -68.65 -7.73
CA GLN A 344 -22.48 -69.82 -8.09
C GLN A 344 -23.06 -71.12 -7.53
N ASP A 345 -23.42 -71.15 -6.25
CA ASP A 345 -24.04 -72.30 -5.59
C ASP A 345 -25.37 -72.66 -6.28
N LEU A 346 -26.19 -71.67 -6.59
CA LEU A 346 -27.46 -71.84 -7.30
C LEU A 346 -27.24 -72.35 -8.74
N GLY A 347 -26.18 -71.89 -9.42
CA GLY A 347 -25.72 -72.46 -10.69
C GLY A 347 -25.34 -73.94 -10.57
N ALA A 348 -24.50 -74.30 -9.59
CA ALA A 348 -24.09 -75.68 -9.34
C ALA A 348 -25.28 -76.59 -8.98
N GLN A 349 -26.25 -76.10 -8.22
CA GLN A 349 -27.49 -76.83 -7.93
C GLN A 349 -28.37 -77.01 -9.17
N ARG A 350 -28.47 -76.01 -10.07
CA ARG A 350 -29.15 -76.16 -11.37
C ARG A 350 -28.49 -77.24 -12.22
N ASP A 351 -27.16 -77.27 -12.28
CA ASP A 351 -26.40 -78.28 -13.04
C ASP A 351 -26.55 -79.68 -12.43
N LEU A 352 -26.56 -79.81 -11.10
CA LEU A 352 -26.83 -81.07 -10.41
C LEU A 352 -28.25 -81.58 -10.69
N VAL A 353 -29.24 -80.69 -10.68
CA VAL A 353 -30.63 -81.02 -11.05
C VAL A 353 -30.75 -81.40 -12.54
N ALA A 354 -29.94 -80.81 -13.42
CA ALA A 354 -29.89 -81.20 -14.84
C ALA A 354 -29.29 -82.61 -15.01
N LYS A 355 -28.16 -82.89 -14.36
CA LYS A 355 -27.49 -84.22 -14.39
C LYS A 355 -28.39 -85.32 -13.83
N THR A 356 -28.94 -85.13 -12.63
CA THR A 356 -29.83 -86.13 -12.00
C THR A 356 -31.14 -86.34 -12.77
N LYS A 357 -31.67 -85.33 -13.47
CA LYS A 357 -32.77 -85.52 -14.42
C LYS A 357 -32.34 -86.36 -15.62
N HIS A 358 -31.15 -86.11 -16.17
CA HIS A 358 -30.62 -86.87 -17.30
C HIS A 358 -30.42 -88.35 -16.93
N GLU A 359 -29.70 -88.64 -15.85
CA GLU A 359 -29.49 -89.99 -15.30
C GLU A 359 -30.82 -90.72 -15.04
N ARG A 360 -31.81 -90.03 -14.44
CA ARG A 360 -33.16 -90.57 -14.22
C ARG A 360 -33.86 -90.91 -15.54
N ASP A 361 -33.71 -90.07 -16.57
CA ASP A 361 -34.37 -90.27 -17.86
C ASP A 361 -33.65 -91.32 -18.72
N GLU A 362 -32.32 -91.48 -18.57
CA GLU A 362 -31.54 -92.61 -19.06
C GLU A 362 -32.01 -93.93 -18.42
N HIS A 363 -32.05 -94.01 -17.08
CA HIS A 363 -32.55 -95.19 -16.38
C HIS A 363 -34.01 -95.52 -16.71
N ARG A 364 -34.86 -94.52 -16.99
CA ARG A 364 -36.22 -94.74 -17.50
C ARG A 364 -36.21 -95.34 -18.90
N ALA A 365 -35.33 -94.88 -19.78
CA ALA A 365 -35.16 -95.43 -21.12
C ALA A 365 -34.57 -96.86 -21.10
N GLU A 366 -33.61 -97.14 -20.21
CA GLU A 366 -33.08 -98.48 -19.96
C GLU A 366 -34.14 -99.42 -19.39
N PHE A 367 -34.89 -98.99 -18.37
CA PHE A 367 -36.00 -99.75 -17.81
C PHE A 367 -37.05 -100.05 -18.89
N ALA A 368 -37.38 -99.10 -19.75
CA ALA A 368 -38.29 -99.32 -20.88
C ALA A 368 -37.74 -100.35 -21.89
N LYS A 369 -36.44 -100.29 -22.23
CA LYS A 369 -35.77 -101.29 -23.09
C LYS A 369 -35.76 -102.68 -22.44
N LEU A 370 -35.40 -102.79 -21.17
CA LEU A 370 -35.36 -104.07 -20.45
C LEU A 370 -36.76 -104.67 -20.28
N LYS A 371 -37.77 -103.82 -20.07
CA LYS A 371 -39.19 -104.18 -20.08
C LYS A 371 -39.67 -104.64 -21.47
N GLN A 372 -39.11 -104.11 -22.55
CA GLN A 372 -39.37 -104.62 -23.90
C GLN A 372 -38.69 -105.98 -24.14
N GLN A 373 -37.45 -106.16 -23.69
CA GLN A 373 -36.68 -107.40 -23.86
C GLN A 373 -37.25 -108.57 -23.04
N THR A 374 -37.68 -108.32 -21.80
CA THR A 374 -38.27 -109.35 -20.91
C THR A 374 -39.76 -109.61 -21.22
N GLY A 375 -40.19 -109.49 -22.49
CA GLY A 375 -41.59 -109.42 -22.91
C GLY A 375 -42.54 -110.52 -22.38
N ILE A 376 -42.02 -111.70 -22.02
CA ILE A 376 -42.81 -112.77 -21.37
C ILE A 376 -43.15 -112.43 -19.91
N MET A 377 -42.21 -111.86 -19.16
CA MET A 377 -42.39 -111.50 -17.74
C MET A 377 -43.32 -110.30 -17.52
N ASN A 378 -43.57 -109.50 -18.57
CA ASN A 378 -44.34 -108.26 -18.48
C ASN A 378 -45.84 -108.43 -18.76
N SER A 379 -46.28 -109.67 -19.02
CA SER A 379 -47.69 -110.04 -19.10
C SER A 379 -47.95 -111.14 -18.08
N GLU A 380 -48.69 -110.81 -17.01
CA GLU A 380 -49.04 -111.74 -15.94
C GLU A 380 -49.76 -113.00 -16.48
N HIS A 381 -50.54 -112.85 -17.55
CA HIS A 381 -51.17 -113.96 -18.26
C HIS A 381 -50.16 -114.87 -18.97
N LEU A 382 -49.07 -114.33 -19.52
CA LEU A 382 -48.04 -115.10 -20.22
C LEU A 382 -47.10 -115.80 -19.22
N THR A 383 -46.82 -115.18 -18.07
CA THR A 383 -46.14 -115.84 -16.95
C THR A 383 -46.97 -117.02 -16.44
N LYS A 384 -48.28 -116.83 -16.21
CA LYS A 384 -49.19 -117.90 -15.77
C LYS A 384 -49.35 -119.03 -16.79
N ASP A 385 -49.39 -118.73 -18.10
CA ASP A 385 -49.38 -119.78 -19.15
C ASP A 385 -48.05 -120.56 -19.16
N PHE A 386 -46.92 -119.88 -18.95
CA PHE A 386 -45.62 -120.54 -18.85
C PHE A 386 -45.50 -121.43 -17.61
N GLU A 387 -46.00 -120.97 -16.46
CA GLU A 387 -46.09 -121.75 -15.22
C GLU A 387 -47.02 -122.96 -15.38
N ALA A 388 -48.24 -122.77 -15.92
CA ALA A 388 -49.21 -123.82 -16.19
C ALA A 388 -48.68 -124.86 -17.21
N ARG A 389 -47.95 -124.43 -18.25
CA ARG A 389 -47.23 -125.35 -19.15
C ARG A 389 -46.11 -126.09 -18.41
N GLY A 390 -45.41 -125.43 -17.50
CA GLY A 390 -44.40 -126.06 -16.62
C GLY A 390 -44.99 -127.10 -15.67
N GLU A 391 -46.23 -126.92 -15.23
CA GLU A 391 -47.01 -127.89 -14.45
C GLU A 391 -47.49 -129.05 -15.32
N HIS A 392 -48.12 -128.76 -16.46
CA HIS A 392 -48.57 -129.79 -17.41
C HIS A 392 -47.41 -130.67 -17.93
N ILE A 393 -46.20 -130.10 -18.09
CA ILE A 393 -44.98 -130.87 -18.43
C ILE A 393 -44.53 -131.77 -17.26
N ARG A 394 -44.72 -131.34 -16.00
CA ARG A 394 -44.48 -132.20 -14.82
C ARG A 394 -45.50 -133.34 -14.77
N GLU A 395 -46.79 -133.04 -14.89
CA GLU A 395 -47.87 -134.04 -14.91
C GLU A 395 -47.68 -135.08 -16.04
N LEU A 396 -47.30 -134.66 -17.24
CA LEU A 396 -46.97 -135.57 -18.33
C LEU A 396 -45.77 -136.48 -18.01
N LYS A 397 -44.71 -135.93 -17.38
CA LYS A 397 -43.55 -136.74 -16.93
C LYS A 397 -43.97 -137.75 -15.87
N ASP A 398 -44.76 -137.33 -14.89
CA ASP A 398 -45.25 -138.19 -13.82
C ASP A 398 -46.18 -139.28 -14.37
N GLY A 399 -47.07 -138.94 -15.29
CA GLY A 399 -47.90 -139.89 -16.06
C GLY A 399 -47.07 -140.90 -16.85
N ILE A 400 -45.97 -140.48 -17.48
CA ILE A 400 -45.01 -141.40 -18.12
C ILE A 400 -44.35 -142.33 -17.09
N THR A 401 -43.96 -141.84 -15.91
CA THR A 401 -43.39 -142.73 -14.86
C THR A 401 -44.44 -143.71 -14.32
N LEU A 402 -45.69 -143.29 -14.15
CA LEU A 402 -46.78 -144.15 -13.70
C LEU A 402 -47.13 -145.22 -14.74
N GLN A 403 -47.18 -144.86 -16.03
CA GLN A 403 -47.38 -145.83 -17.12
C GLN A 403 -46.19 -146.80 -17.23
N LYS A 404 -44.94 -146.34 -17.06
CA LYS A 404 -43.76 -147.22 -16.95
C LYS A 404 -43.86 -148.17 -15.76
N LYS A 405 -44.34 -147.69 -14.61
CA LYS A 405 -44.56 -148.50 -13.39
C LYS A 405 -45.68 -149.52 -13.58
N ARG A 406 -46.79 -149.15 -14.22
CA ARG A 406 -47.90 -150.04 -14.57
C ARG A 406 -47.50 -151.08 -15.62
N HIS A 407 -46.73 -150.69 -16.64
CA HIS A 407 -46.14 -151.64 -17.60
C HIS A 407 -45.18 -152.61 -16.90
N GLY A 408 -44.35 -152.12 -15.99
CA GLY A 408 -43.51 -152.96 -15.12
C GLY A 408 -44.33 -153.97 -14.32
N GLN A 409 -45.40 -153.52 -13.67
CA GLN A 409 -46.33 -154.36 -12.91
C GLN A 409 -47.03 -155.41 -13.78
N MET A 410 -47.54 -155.02 -14.96
CA MET A 410 -48.17 -155.96 -15.91
C MET A 410 -47.15 -156.97 -16.43
N THR A 411 -45.91 -156.55 -16.70
CA THR A 411 -44.81 -157.44 -17.13
C THR A 411 -44.41 -158.41 -16.03
N SER A 412 -44.39 -157.99 -14.75
CA SER A 412 -44.19 -158.90 -13.62
C SER A 412 -45.37 -159.85 -13.39
N PHE A 413 -46.61 -159.40 -13.63
CA PHE A 413 -47.80 -160.25 -13.52
C PHE A 413 -47.82 -161.35 -14.60
N ILE A 414 -47.49 -160.98 -15.85
CA ILE A 414 -47.32 -161.95 -16.95
C ILE A 414 -46.14 -162.90 -16.69
N LYS A 415 -45.04 -162.44 -16.07
CA LYS A 415 -43.95 -163.32 -15.61
C LYS A 415 -44.34 -164.26 -14.45
N ALA A 416 -45.33 -163.89 -13.64
CA ALA A 416 -45.74 -164.68 -12.46
C ALA A 416 -46.82 -165.74 -12.75
N HIS A 417 -47.65 -165.54 -13.77
CA HIS A 417 -48.78 -166.45 -14.10
C HIS A 417 -48.92 -166.73 -15.61
N GLY A 418 -47.81 -167.07 -16.29
CA GLY A 418 -47.73 -167.07 -17.77
C GLY A 418 -47.01 -168.23 -18.49
N GLY A 419 -46.68 -169.35 -17.83
CA GLY A 419 -46.48 -170.66 -18.46
C GLY A 419 -45.19 -170.98 -19.24
N ARG A 420 -44.46 -171.99 -18.76
CA ARG A 420 -44.41 -173.37 -19.31
C ARG A 420 -44.20 -174.35 -18.13
N VAL A 421 -44.54 -175.64 -18.23
CA VAL A 421 -43.64 -176.75 -18.61
C VAL A 421 -42.17 -176.49 -18.27
#